data_AF-A0A814J900-F1
#
_entry.id   AF-A0A814J900-F1
#
_cell.length_a   1.000
_cell.length_b   1.000
_cell.length_c   1.000
_cell.angle_alpha   90.00
_cell.angle_beta   90.00
_cell.angle_gamma   90.00
#
_symmetry.space_group_name_H-M   'P 1'
#
loop_
_entity.id
_entity.type
_entity.pdbx_description
1 polymer ?
#
loop_
_entity_poly.entity_id
_entity_poly.type
_entity_poly.pdbx_seq_one_letter_code
_entity_poly.pdbx_strand_id
1 'polypeptide(L)'
;MSILKQIFFIYLIIHLVKSDPINRNIKIDGNFDDWKNVPSYTDPEDNIDGTVYDRSPWFPSLKFPDCHDADTFQPDPIPTHVYNPNVNIVEFKIAHDDTSLYAYYRVVDGGVIGKTSVGANEFDKNNPSQSSAGRYYVIATVDIDNDNTTGYWLHGGAYHPTAPGFDGNFEVEFFNGSFNQDVYLDHAANNNTEVNYLKHENKRNQFIFRPAIYESYTEYIYWKHKPTSSESKRCLDGPYRLPRPYSNNYICFTQDKAPGPFNGIISYSRSEKGNEFEMRAPFEGFLLNKDTGRPTLQLGMTINISLSLETSGEDSTPRDWSSDTAATIQYTLSDSAA
;
A
#
# COMPACT_ATOMS: atom_id res chain seq x y z
N MET A 1 -57.12 4.29 -42.07
CA MET A 1 -56.20 3.17 -41.73
C MET A 1 -54.81 3.61 -42.14
N SER A 2 -53.74 3.58 -41.37
CA SER A 2 -53.49 3.34 -39.95
C SER A 2 -52.16 4.04 -39.64
N ILE A 3 -52.08 4.69 -38.50
CA ILE A 3 -50.92 5.39 -37.94
C ILE A 3 -49.96 4.33 -37.41
N LEU A 4 -48.71 4.27 -37.88
CA LEU A 4 -47.64 3.57 -37.16
C LEU A 4 -46.56 4.59 -36.76
N LYS A 5 -46.69 5.07 -35.51
CA LYS A 5 -45.62 5.74 -34.77
C LYS A 5 -44.63 4.67 -34.32
N GLN A 6 -43.42 4.66 -34.88
CA GLN A 6 -42.29 3.94 -34.30
C GLN A 6 -41.73 4.79 -33.15
N ILE A 7 -41.98 4.34 -31.92
CA ILE A 7 -41.35 4.86 -30.70
C ILE A 7 -40.01 4.15 -30.57
N PHE A 8 -38.92 4.90 -30.75
CA PHE A 8 -37.58 4.47 -30.35
C PHE A 8 -37.48 4.60 -28.82
N PHE A 9 -37.52 3.48 -28.11
CA PHE A 9 -37.16 3.42 -26.70
C PHE A 9 -35.63 3.34 -26.61
N ILE A 10 -34.98 4.47 -26.32
CA ILE A 10 -33.58 4.48 -25.92
C ILE A 10 -33.56 4.02 -24.46
N TYR A 11 -33.12 2.78 -24.22
CA TYR A 11 -32.73 2.32 -22.89
C TYR A 11 -31.42 3.02 -22.53
N LEU A 12 -31.50 4.16 -21.85
CA LEU A 12 -30.37 4.73 -21.14
C LEU A 12 -30.17 3.88 -19.88
N ILE A 13 -29.30 2.88 -19.95
CA ILE A 13 -28.82 2.17 -18.77
C ILE A 13 -27.85 3.12 -18.06
N ILE A 14 -28.39 3.94 -17.16
CA ILE A 14 -27.59 4.70 -16.20
C ILE A 14 -26.97 3.65 -15.27
N HIS A 15 -25.70 3.32 -15.52
CA HIS A 15 -24.90 2.64 -14.51
C HIS A 15 -24.71 3.66 -13.38
N LEU A 16 -25.55 3.56 -12.36
CA LEU A 16 -25.30 4.22 -11.08
C LEU A 16 -23.98 3.65 -10.57
N VAL A 17 -22.90 4.42 -10.73
CA VAL A 17 -21.66 4.19 -9.99
C VAL A 17 -22.07 4.32 -8.52
N LYS A 18 -22.23 3.18 -7.85
CA LYS A 18 -22.45 3.17 -6.40
C LYS A 18 -21.15 3.65 -5.79
N SER A 19 -21.17 4.85 -5.24
CA SER A 19 -20.07 5.35 -4.43
C SER A 19 -19.94 4.48 -3.18
N ASP A 20 -18.72 4.15 -2.78
CA ASP A 20 -18.50 3.39 -1.55
C ASP A 20 -18.88 4.25 -0.35
N PRO A 21 -19.73 3.77 0.56
CA PRO A 21 -20.21 4.61 1.63
C PRO A 21 -19.15 4.83 2.70
N ILE A 22 -19.23 5.96 3.39
CA ILE A 22 -18.33 6.25 4.51
C ILE A 22 -18.58 5.28 5.68
N ASN A 23 -17.51 4.78 6.29
CA ASN A 23 -17.57 3.86 7.41
C ASN A 23 -16.88 4.44 8.65
N ARG A 24 -17.69 4.98 9.57
CA ARG A 24 -17.23 5.56 10.84
C ARG A 24 -17.11 4.55 11.98
N ASN A 25 -17.41 3.28 11.70
CA ASN A 25 -17.50 2.24 12.72
C ASN A 25 -16.27 1.33 12.77
N ILE A 26 -15.37 1.43 11.78
CA ILE A 26 -14.12 0.67 11.78
C ILE A 26 -13.23 1.09 12.95
N LYS A 27 -12.79 0.13 13.73
CA LYS A 27 -11.85 0.30 14.84
C LYS A 27 -10.64 -0.58 14.61
N ILE A 28 -9.46 0.03 14.73
CA ILE A 28 -8.20 -0.69 14.67
C ILE A 28 -7.93 -1.33 16.04
N ASP A 29 -8.40 -2.57 16.22
CA ASP A 29 -8.30 -3.30 17.49
C ASP A 29 -8.09 -4.82 17.34
N GLY A 30 -8.07 -5.35 16.11
CA GLY A 30 -7.85 -6.77 15.82
C GLY A 30 -9.11 -7.62 15.94
N ASN A 31 -10.27 -7.00 16.20
CA ASN A 31 -11.57 -7.62 16.06
C ASN A 31 -12.24 -7.15 14.75
N PHE A 32 -12.38 -8.06 13.80
CA PHE A 32 -12.81 -7.76 12.44
C PHE A 32 -14.33 -7.81 12.23
N ASP A 33 -15.12 -7.76 13.31
CA ASP A 33 -16.59 -7.81 13.25
C ASP A 33 -17.19 -6.62 12.47
N ASP A 34 -16.57 -5.45 12.56
CA ASP A 34 -16.96 -4.21 11.88
C ASP A 34 -16.64 -4.21 10.37
N TRP A 35 -15.72 -5.08 9.91
CA TRP A 35 -15.40 -5.32 8.50
C TRP A 35 -16.39 -6.22 7.77
N LYS A 36 -17.34 -6.86 8.47
CA LYS A 36 -18.28 -7.85 7.88
C LYS A 36 -19.17 -7.28 6.77
N ASN A 37 -19.48 -5.99 6.83
CA ASN A 37 -20.35 -5.32 5.86
C ASN A 37 -19.58 -4.45 4.86
N VAL A 38 -18.24 -4.39 4.97
CA VAL A 38 -17.41 -3.69 3.99
C VAL A 38 -17.32 -4.57 2.73
N PRO A 39 -17.45 -3.99 1.51
CA PRO A 39 -17.25 -4.72 0.28
C PRO A 39 -15.94 -5.51 0.31
N SER A 40 -16.03 -6.78 -0.06
CA SER A 40 -14.93 -7.73 -0.05
C SER A 40 -14.49 -8.03 -1.46
N TYR A 41 -13.17 -8.05 -1.66
CA TYR A 41 -12.51 -8.46 -2.88
C TYR A 41 -11.68 -9.70 -2.59
N THR A 42 -11.60 -10.61 -3.55
CA THR A 42 -10.91 -11.88 -3.40
C THR A 42 -9.69 -11.90 -4.28
N ASP A 43 -8.64 -12.48 -3.74
CA ASP A 43 -7.43 -12.86 -4.45
C ASP A 43 -7.38 -14.38 -4.52
N PRO A 44 -6.88 -14.98 -5.60
CA PRO A 44 -6.86 -16.43 -5.72
C PRO A 44 -5.91 -17.03 -4.67
N GLU A 45 -6.28 -18.12 -4.02
CA GLU A 45 -5.37 -18.80 -3.09
C GLU A 45 -4.26 -19.53 -3.86
N ASP A 46 -3.01 -19.07 -3.75
CA ASP A 46 -1.86 -19.73 -4.40
C ASP A 46 -1.56 -21.13 -3.83
N ASN A 47 -0.86 -21.95 -4.61
CA ASN A 47 -0.39 -23.28 -4.25
C ASN A 47 1.14 -23.34 -4.31
N ILE A 48 1.74 -24.22 -3.50
CA ILE A 48 3.20 -24.44 -3.47
C ILE A 48 3.79 -24.82 -4.85
N ASP A 49 2.98 -25.34 -5.77
CA ASP A 49 3.41 -25.73 -7.12
C ASP A 49 3.42 -24.59 -8.17
N GLY A 50 2.97 -23.38 -7.80
CA GLY A 50 2.99 -22.19 -8.65
C GLY A 50 2.10 -22.29 -9.89
N THR A 51 0.96 -22.97 -9.74
CA THR A 51 -0.02 -23.16 -10.82
C THR A 51 -1.13 -22.12 -10.83
N VAL A 52 -1.17 -21.22 -9.83
CA VAL A 52 -2.08 -20.07 -9.77
C VAL A 52 -1.40 -18.88 -10.40
N TYR A 53 -2.16 -18.15 -11.21
CA TYR A 53 -1.63 -17.04 -11.97
C TYR A 53 -2.61 -15.89 -12.00
N ASP A 54 -2.02 -14.72 -11.90
CA ASP A 54 -2.68 -13.46 -12.00
C ASP A 54 -2.46 -12.79 -13.36
N ARG A 55 -3.38 -11.88 -13.70
CA ARG A 55 -3.41 -11.26 -15.03
C ARG A 55 -3.56 -9.75 -14.92
N SER A 56 -2.60 -9.04 -15.50
CA SER A 56 -2.71 -7.62 -15.71
C SER A 56 -3.64 -7.31 -16.91
N PRO A 57 -4.62 -6.41 -16.76
CA PRO A 57 -5.37 -5.85 -17.90
C PRO A 57 -4.46 -5.14 -18.91
N TRP A 58 -3.31 -4.64 -18.47
CA TRP A 58 -2.31 -3.94 -19.28
C TRP A 58 -1.44 -4.89 -20.10
N PHE A 59 -1.29 -6.13 -19.63
CA PHE A 59 -0.52 -7.18 -20.31
C PHE A 59 -1.33 -8.50 -20.35
N PRO A 60 -2.46 -8.53 -21.07
CA PRO A 60 -3.43 -9.63 -20.99
C PRO A 60 -2.90 -10.98 -21.52
N SER A 61 -1.78 -10.96 -22.25
CA SER A 61 -1.09 -12.15 -22.73
C SER A 61 -0.12 -12.77 -21.72
N LEU A 62 0.27 -12.00 -20.70
CA LEU A 62 1.18 -12.46 -19.66
C LEU A 62 0.39 -13.09 -18.51
N LYS A 63 1.03 -14.06 -17.86
CA LYS A 63 0.53 -14.72 -16.65
C LYS A 63 1.64 -14.60 -15.62
N PHE A 64 1.35 -13.90 -14.53
CA PHE A 64 2.27 -13.73 -13.43
C PHE A 64 1.92 -14.78 -12.38
N PRO A 65 2.86 -15.54 -11.81
CA PRO A 65 2.57 -16.30 -10.59
C PRO A 65 1.97 -15.36 -9.55
N ASP A 66 1.03 -15.89 -8.77
CA ASP A 66 0.31 -15.12 -7.76
C ASP A 66 1.25 -14.72 -6.60
N CYS A 67 1.76 -15.71 -5.85
CA CYS A 67 2.96 -15.50 -5.03
C CYS A 67 4.22 -15.58 -5.90
N HIS A 68 5.05 -14.55 -5.86
CA HIS A 68 6.21 -14.42 -6.73
C HIS A 68 7.44 -13.84 -6.00
N ASP A 69 8.60 -13.83 -6.66
CA ASP A 69 9.80 -13.17 -6.12
C ASP A 69 9.62 -11.64 -6.01
N ALA A 70 10.39 -11.01 -5.12
CA ALA A 70 10.42 -9.56 -4.97
C ALA A 70 11.62 -8.89 -5.69
N ASP A 71 12.21 -9.56 -6.69
CA ASP A 71 13.43 -9.12 -7.37
C ASP A 71 13.21 -8.78 -8.87
N THR A 72 11.97 -8.90 -9.37
CA THR A 72 11.63 -8.70 -10.78
C THR A 72 11.02 -7.32 -11.04
N PHE A 73 11.85 -6.36 -11.44
CA PHE A 73 11.46 -4.94 -11.59
C PHE A 73 10.99 -4.53 -12.98
N GLN A 74 10.69 -5.47 -13.88
CA GLN A 74 10.35 -5.18 -15.27
C GLN A 74 8.98 -5.78 -15.59
N PRO A 75 8.23 -5.25 -16.57
CA PRO A 75 6.96 -5.84 -16.96
C PRO A 75 7.15 -7.21 -17.65
N ASP A 76 8.36 -7.44 -18.16
CA ASP A 76 8.90 -8.69 -18.75
C ASP A 76 10.40 -8.70 -18.40
N PRO A 77 10.99 -9.75 -17.77
CA PRO A 77 10.48 -11.11 -17.58
C PRO A 77 9.31 -11.25 -16.59
N ILE A 78 8.55 -12.34 -16.77
CA ILE A 78 7.59 -12.84 -15.78
C ILE A 78 8.37 -13.22 -14.51
N PRO A 79 7.95 -12.79 -13.30
CA PRO A 79 8.62 -13.14 -12.07
C PRO A 79 8.54 -14.65 -11.82
N THR A 80 9.50 -15.16 -11.07
CA THR A 80 9.53 -16.54 -10.63
C THR A 80 8.56 -16.75 -9.48
N HIS A 81 7.91 -17.91 -9.46
CA HIS A 81 7.02 -18.28 -8.36
C HIS A 81 7.83 -18.52 -7.07
N VAL A 82 7.41 -17.88 -5.99
CA VAL A 82 7.97 -18.05 -4.64
C VAL A 82 6.82 -18.09 -3.65
N TYR A 83 6.39 -19.29 -3.28
CA TYR A 83 5.27 -19.46 -2.37
C TYR A 83 5.65 -19.09 -0.95
N ASN A 84 4.85 -18.26 -0.28
CA ASN A 84 4.95 -18.03 1.16
C ASN A 84 3.53 -17.85 1.74
N PRO A 85 3.08 -18.72 2.66
CA PRO A 85 1.73 -18.63 3.20
C PRO A 85 1.49 -17.34 3.99
N ASN A 86 2.55 -16.66 4.45
CA ASN A 86 2.39 -15.41 5.19
C ASN A 86 2.03 -14.24 4.29
N VAL A 87 2.28 -14.30 2.98
CA VAL A 87 1.93 -13.23 2.03
C VAL A 87 0.77 -13.60 1.12
N ASN A 88 0.45 -14.90 0.94
CA ASN A 88 -0.64 -15.39 0.08
C ASN A 88 -2.01 -14.79 0.50
N ILE A 89 -2.40 -13.70 -0.16
CA ILE A 89 -3.63 -12.95 0.08
C ILE A 89 -4.79 -13.79 -0.46
N VAL A 90 -5.92 -13.78 0.24
CA VAL A 90 -7.15 -14.45 -0.22
C VAL A 90 -8.37 -13.54 -0.12
N GLU A 91 -8.26 -12.47 0.64
CA GLU A 91 -9.30 -11.45 0.74
C GLU A 91 -8.69 -10.12 1.15
N PHE A 92 -9.23 -9.05 0.57
CA PHE A 92 -8.88 -7.70 0.93
C PHE A 92 -10.09 -6.76 0.87
N LYS A 93 -10.03 -5.67 1.64
CA LYS A 93 -11.12 -4.68 1.72
C LYS A 93 -10.56 -3.28 1.90
N ILE A 94 -11.29 -2.31 1.37
CA ILE A 94 -11.02 -0.89 1.54
C ILE A 94 -12.23 -0.22 2.17
N ALA A 95 -11.99 0.61 3.17
CA ALA A 95 -12.98 1.48 3.79
C ALA A 95 -12.40 2.89 3.98
N HIS A 96 -13.24 3.88 4.23
CA HIS A 96 -12.79 5.23 4.60
C HIS A 96 -13.74 5.87 5.60
N ASP A 97 -13.21 6.82 6.38
CA ASP A 97 -14.00 7.77 7.15
C ASP A 97 -13.78 9.21 6.66
N ASP A 98 -14.21 10.21 7.44
CA ASP A 98 -14.08 11.62 7.09
C ASP A 98 -12.61 12.09 6.94
N THR A 99 -11.66 11.31 7.42
CA THR A 99 -10.28 11.71 7.67
C THR A 99 -9.22 10.64 7.34
N SER A 100 -9.61 9.42 7.03
CA SER A 100 -8.69 8.28 6.94
C SER A 100 -9.15 7.23 5.94
N LEU A 101 -8.16 6.61 5.30
CA LEU A 101 -8.30 5.40 4.51
C LEU A 101 -7.99 4.20 5.39
N TYR A 102 -8.71 3.11 5.18
CA TYR A 102 -8.54 1.84 5.89
C TYR A 102 -8.29 0.73 4.88
N ALA A 103 -7.33 -0.13 5.19
CA ALA A 103 -7.04 -1.33 4.43
C ALA A 103 -7.12 -2.56 5.33
N TYR A 104 -7.76 -3.61 4.82
CA TYR A 104 -7.85 -4.93 5.44
C TYR A 104 -7.23 -5.97 4.51
N TYR A 105 -6.51 -6.91 5.12
CA TYR A 105 -5.89 -8.05 4.47
C TYR A 105 -6.28 -9.31 5.22
N ARG A 106 -6.52 -10.38 4.48
CA ARG A 106 -6.53 -11.73 5.01
C ARG A 106 -5.69 -12.62 4.12
N VAL A 107 -4.79 -13.36 4.73
CA VAL A 107 -3.98 -14.40 4.08
C VAL A 107 -4.58 -15.78 4.32
N VAL A 108 -4.09 -16.77 3.58
CA VAL A 108 -4.47 -18.18 3.73
C VAL A 108 -4.44 -18.67 5.18
N ASP A 109 -5.25 -19.68 5.48
CA ASP A 109 -5.23 -20.31 6.80
C ASP A 109 -3.85 -20.89 7.12
N GLY A 110 -3.25 -20.44 8.21
CA GLY A 110 -1.89 -20.82 8.63
C GLY A 110 -0.81 -19.80 8.28
N GLY A 111 -1.12 -18.81 7.43
CA GLY A 111 -0.32 -17.61 7.23
C GLY A 111 -0.38 -16.66 8.42
N VAL A 112 0.69 -15.88 8.64
CA VAL A 112 0.77 -14.89 9.72
C VAL A 112 1.38 -13.58 9.18
N ILE A 113 0.55 -12.55 9.08
CA ILE A 113 0.94 -11.22 8.58
C ILE A 113 1.89 -10.54 9.59
N GLY A 114 3.01 -10.03 9.10
CA GLY A 114 4.06 -9.43 9.93
C GLY A 114 4.92 -10.44 10.68
N LYS A 115 4.87 -11.73 10.29
CA LYS A 115 5.78 -12.74 10.82
C LYS A 115 7.15 -12.57 10.17
N THR A 116 8.17 -12.46 11.02
CA THR A 116 9.58 -12.39 10.59
C THR A 116 10.41 -13.26 11.52
N SER A 117 11.46 -13.88 11.00
CA SER A 117 12.43 -14.59 11.85
C SER A 117 13.19 -13.61 12.76
N VAL A 118 13.72 -14.15 13.86
CA VAL A 118 14.56 -13.41 14.80
C VAL A 118 16.02 -13.84 14.63
N GLY A 119 16.92 -12.88 14.47
CA GLY A 119 18.34 -13.15 14.31
C GLY A 119 19.26 -11.95 14.51
N ALA A 120 20.56 -12.23 14.47
CA ALA A 120 21.60 -11.21 14.71
C ALA A 120 22.04 -10.49 13.43
N ASN A 121 21.73 -11.04 12.26
CA ASN A 121 22.12 -10.51 10.95
C ASN A 121 20.88 -10.45 10.07
N GLU A 122 20.86 -9.63 9.03
CA GLU A 122 19.72 -9.61 8.10
C GLU A 122 19.57 -10.94 7.35
N PHE A 123 18.38 -11.20 6.83
CA PHE A 123 18.14 -12.31 5.90
C PHE A 123 19.08 -12.26 4.69
N ASP A 124 19.75 -13.40 4.46
CA ASP A 124 20.56 -13.64 3.27
C ASP A 124 20.15 -15.00 2.69
N LYS A 125 19.54 -14.98 1.49
CA LYS A 125 19.15 -16.20 0.76
C LYS A 125 20.34 -17.10 0.42
N ASN A 126 21.54 -16.53 0.35
CA ASN A 126 22.77 -17.27 0.05
C ASN A 126 23.40 -17.89 1.30
N ASN A 127 22.94 -17.56 2.51
CA ASN A 127 23.47 -18.11 3.76
C ASN A 127 22.38 -18.69 4.66
N PRO A 128 21.80 -19.85 4.27
CA PRO A 128 20.64 -20.38 4.96
C PRO A 128 20.92 -20.88 6.38
N SER A 129 22.18 -21.13 6.72
CA SER A 129 22.62 -21.60 8.04
C SER A 129 22.69 -20.50 9.10
N GLN A 130 22.59 -19.23 8.70
CA GLN A 130 22.69 -18.09 9.60
C GLN A 130 21.34 -17.80 10.27
N SER A 131 21.38 -17.51 11.57
CA SER A 131 20.23 -16.90 12.24
C SER A 131 20.05 -15.48 11.71
N SER A 132 19.01 -15.31 10.92
CA SER A 132 18.68 -14.07 10.22
C SER A 132 17.44 -13.40 10.80
N ALA A 133 17.49 -12.07 10.88
CA ALA A 133 16.39 -11.18 11.16
C ALA A 133 15.66 -10.90 9.84
N GLY A 134 14.39 -11.32 9.79
CA GLY A 134 13.54 -11.12 8.63
C GLY A 134 12.86 -9.76 8.61
N ARG A 135 12.29 -9.43 7.45
CA ARG A 135 11.49 -8.23 7.18
C ARG A 135 10.15 -8.61 6.58
N TYR A 136 9.16 -7.78 6.85
CA TYR A 136 7.82 -7.94 6.34
C TYR A 136 7.20 -6.56 6.12
N TYR A 137 6.61 -6.34 4.96
CA TYR A 137 5.95 -5.09 4.58
C TYR A 137 4.46 -5.37 4.31
N VAL A 138 3.60 -4.58 4.92
CA VAL A 138 2.17 -4.51 4.60
C VAL A 138 1.93 -3.20 3.88
N ILE A 139 1.58 -3.25 2.61
CA ILE A 139 1.66 -2.11 1.69
C ILE A 139 0.31 -1.84 1.06
N ALA A 140 -0.12 -0.58 1.10
CA ALA A 140 -1.22 -0.09 0.29
C ALA A 140 -0.71 0.99 -0.66
N THR A 141 -0.77 0.67 -1.95
CA THR A 141 -0.29 1.50 -3.04
C THR A 141 -1.45 2.24 -3.67
N VAL A 142 -1.37 3.56 -3.80
CA VAL A 142 -2.48 4.41 -4.25
C VAL A 142 -2.07 5.25 -5.46
N ASP A 143 -2.81 5.08 -6.54
CA ASP A 143 -2.93 6.05 -7.64
C ASP A 143 -4.02 7.05 -7.24
N ILE A 144 -3.58 8.23 -6.80
CA ILE A 144 -4.42 9.20 -6.10
C ILE A 144 -5.12 10.11 -7.12
N ASP A 145 -4.47 10.42 -8.23
CA ASP A 145 -5.00 11.33 -9.24
C ASP A 145 -5.66 10.62 -10.46
N ASN A 146 -5.56 9.30 -10.56
CA ASN A 146 -5.95 8.46 -11.70
C ASN A 146 -5.28 8.85 -13.01
N ASP A 147 -4.08 9.42 -12.95
CA ASP A 147 -3.26 9.71 -14.12
C ASP A 147 -2.15 8.65 -14.24
N ASN A 148 -2.33 7.75 -15.22
CA ASN A 148 -1.34 6.72 -15.51
C ASN A 148 0.04 7.26 -15.98
N THR A 149 0.20 8.59 -16.13
CA THR A 149 1.47 9.24 -16.46
C THR A 149 2.25 9.74 -15.25
N THR A 150 1.63 9.82 -14.07
CA THR A 150 2.29 10.11 -12.80
C THR A 150 2.56 8.82 -12.02
N GLY A 151 3.29 8.94 -10.91
CA GLY A 151 3.61 7.79 -10.08
C GLY A 151 4.54 6.81 -10.78
N TYR A 152 4.56 5.58 -10.25
CA TYR A 152 5.31 4.47 -10.79
C TYR A 152 4.38 3.35 -11.29
N TRP A 153 4.95 2.40 -12.03
CA TRP A 153 4.27 1.16 -12.37
C TRP A 153 4.53 0.12 -11.28
N LEU A 154 3.50 -0.61 -10.83
CA LEU A 154 3.60 -1.62 -9.76
C LEU A 154 4.79 -2.58 -9.91
N HIS A 155 5.06 -3.08 -11.13
CA HIS A 155 6.21 -3.97 -11.38
C HIS A 155 7.56 -3.32 -11.05
N GLY A 156 7.67 -2.00 -11.06
CA GLY A 156 8.89 -1.30 -10.62
C GLY A 156 9.21 -1.56 -9.15
N GLY A 157 8.18 -1.83 -8.34
CA GLY A 157 8.33 -2.31 -6.95
C GLY A 157 8.28 -3.83 -6.82
N ALA A 158 8.49 -4.55 -7.91
CA ALA A 158 8.30 -5.99 -8.01
C ALA A 158 6.88 -6.46 -7.65
N TYR A 159 5.85 -5.60 -7.76
CA TYR A 159 4.46 -5.95 -7.49
C TYR A 159 3.74 -6.39 -8.78
N HIS A 160 3.18 -7.60 -8.79
CA HIS A 160 2.41 -8.15 -9.91
C HIS A 160 1.02 -8.62 -9.45
N PRO A 161 -0.06 -8.38 -10.23
CA PRO A 161 -0.06 -7.94 -11.62
C PRO A 161 0.21 -6.45 -11.80
N THR A 162 0.94 -6.12 -12.87
CA THR A 162 1.39 -4.75 -13.12
C THR A 162 0.25 -3.78 -13.48
N ALA A 163 0.29 -2.56 -12.93
CA ALA A 163 -0.55 -1.43 -13.30
C ALA A 163 0.24 -0.10 -13.13
N PRO A 164 -0.03 0.93 -13.95
CA PRO A 164 0.62 2.26 -13.86
C PRO A 164 -0.08 3.20 -12.87
N GLY A 165 0.53 4.37 -12.63
CA GLY A 165 -0.16 5.52 -12.02
C GLY A 165 0.02 5.68 -10.51
N PHE A 166 0.78 4.81 -9.84
CA PHE A 166 0.76 4.77 -8.38
C PHE A 166 1.64 5.87 -7.78
N ASP A 167 1.02 6.88 -7.18
CA ASP A 167 1.71 8.10 -6.73
C ASP A 167 2.31 7.98 -5.33
N GLY A 168 1.74 7.14 -4.48
CA GLY A 168 2.21 7.02 -3.09
C GLY A 168 1.74 5.75 -2.40
N ASN A 169 2.43 5.44 -1.30
CA ASN A 169 2.13 4.28 -0.48
C ASN A 169 1.87 4.71 0.95
N PHE A 170 1.16 3.88 1.70
CA PHE A 170 1.26 3.85 3.14
C PHE A 170 1.52 2.42 3.60
N GLU A 171 2.47 2.26 4.50
CA GLU A 171 3.04 0.95 4.79
C GLU A 171 3.27 0.75 6.29
N VAL A 172 3.19 -0.51 6.71
CA VAL A 172 3.62 -0.98 8.02
C VAL A 172 4.71 -2.03 7.83
N GLU A 173 5.86 -1.82 8.43
CA GLU A 173 6.99 -2.73 8.40
C GLU A 173 7.18 -3.45 9.74
N PHE A 174 7.48 -4.75 9.67
CA PHE A 174 7.98 -5.55 10.77
C PHE A 174 9.42 -5.98 10.48
N PHE A 175 10.25 -5.98 11.53
CA PHE A 175 11.63 -6.42 11.48
C PHE A 175 11.98 -7.20 12.75
N ASN A 176 12.68 -8.33 12.56
CA ASN A 176 13.30 -9.09 13.65
C ASN A 176 12.31 -9.49 14.78
N GLY A 177 11.09 -9.88 14.39
CA GLY A 177 10.02 -10.34 15.27
C GLY A 177 9.17 -9.23 15.89
N SER A 178 9.36 -7.98 15.47
CA SER A 178 8.69 -6.83 16.07
C SER A 178 8.32 -5.77 15.04
N PHE A 179 7.44 -4.85 15.42
CA PHE A 179 7.14 -3.66 14.65
C PHE A 179 8.41 -2.83 14.39
N ASN A 180 8.58 -2.35 13.15
CA ASN A 180 9.71 -1.51 12.75
C ASN A 180 9.30 -0.07 12.42
N GLN A 181 8.33 0.14 11.54
CA GLN A 181 7.90 1.50 11.21
C GLN A 181 6.53 1.53 10.55
N ASP A 182 5.91 2.70 10.59
CA ASP A 182 4.79 3.05 9.74
C ASP A 182 5.09 4.34 8.97
N VAL A 183 4.95 4.28 7.64
CA VAL A 183 5.49 5.29 6.72
C VAL A 183 4.48 5.67 5.65
N TYR A 184 4.64 6.88 5.13
CA TYR A 184 4.07 7.32 3.86
C TYR A 184 5.19 7.46 2.84
N LEU A 185 4.91 7.12 1.59
CA LEU A 185 5.82 7.28 0.46
C LEU A 185 5.23 8.24 -0.58
N ASP A 186 6.08 9.09 -1.15
CA ASP A 186 5.78 9.99 -2.28
C ASP A 186 6.65 9.58 -3.48
N HIS A 187 6.05 8.88 -4.45
CA HIS A 187 6.67 8.38 -5.68
C HIS A 187 6.50 9.39 -6.82
N ALA A 188 7.30 10.45 -6.79
CA ALA A 188 7.28 11.50 -7.82
C ALA A 188 8.70 11.90 -8.31
N ALA A 189 9.63 10.93 -8.37
CA ALA A 189 11.00 11.11 -8.81
C ALA A 189 11.56 9.94 -9.64
N ASN A 190 12.55 10.24 -10.48
CA ASN A 190 13.29 9.29 -11.32
C ASN A 190 14.78 9.17 -10.94
N ASN A 191 15.24 9.96 -9.96
CA ASN A 191 16.62 9.97 -9.52
C ASN A 191 16.78 10.73 -8.18
N ASN A 192 17.97 10.62 -7.58
CA ASN A 192 18.32 11.28 -6.31
C ASN A 192 18.22 12.81 -6.32
N THR A 193 18.42 13.48 -7.46
CA THR A 193 18.23 14.94 -7.55
C THR A 193 16.76 15.30 -7.36
N GLU A 194 15.87 14.53 -7.97
CA GLU A 194 14.42 14.69 -7.81
C GLU A 194 13.94 14.26 -6.42
N VAL A 195 14.52 13.21 -5.81
CA VAL A 195 14.25 12.86 -4.39
C VAL A 195 14.59 14.02 -3.45
N ASN A 196 15.70 14.72 -3.66
CA ASN A 196 16.04 15.90 -2.86
C ASN A 196 15.05 17.05 -3.05
N TYR A 197 14.52 17.21 -4.27
CA TYR A 197 13.44 18.15 -4.54
C TYR A 197 12.14 17.75 -3.81
N LEU A 198 11.74 16.48 -3.87
CA LEU A 198 10.58 15.95 -3.14
C LEU A 198 10.72 16.21 -1.63
N LYS A 199 11.86 15.84 -1.02
CA LYS A 199 12.13 16.12 0.40
C LYS A 199 11.96 17.61 0.73
N HIS A 200 12.36 18.49 -0.18
CA HIS A 200 12.23 19.93 0.01
C HIS A 200 10.77 20.39 0.02
N GLU A 201 9.94 19.83 -0.86
CA GLU A 201 8.52 20.15 -0.93
C GLU A 201 7.69 19.46 0.18
N ASN A 202 7.99 18.20 0.52
CA ASN A 202 7.34 17.52 1.64
C ASN A 202 7.57 18.27 2.97
N LYS A 203 8.76 18.87 3.19
CA LYS A 203 9.03 19.76 4.34
C LYS A 203 8.11 20.98 4.41
N ARG A 204 7.52 21.38 3.29
CA ARG A 204 6.52 22.44 3.18
C ARG A 204 5.09 21.92 3.23
N ASN A 205 4.89 20.66 3.63
CA ASN A 205 3.60 19.97 3.62
C ASN A 205 3.01 19.86 2.21
N GLN A 206 3.85 19.56 1.22
CA GLN A 206 3.43 19.39 -0.18
C GLN A 206 3.73 17.98 -0.68
N PHE A 207 2.75 17.36 -1.32
CA PHE A 207 2.84 16.13 -2.09
C PHE A 207 2.88 16.47 -3.58
N ILE A 208 3.65 15.71 -4.35
CA ILE A 208 3.91 16.01 -5.75
C ILE A 208 3.36 14.88 -6.64
N PHE A 209 2.76 15.25 -7.77
CA PHE A 209 2.34 14.33 -8.81
C PHE A 209 3.25 14.49 -10.02
N ARG A 210 4.10 13.50 -10.29
CA ARG A 210 5.04 13.48 -11.43
C ARG A 210 5.33 12.03 -11.85
N PRO A 211 5.78 11.79 -13.10
CA PRO A 211 6.30 10.49 -13.47
C PRO A 211 7.45 10.07 -12.56
N ALA A 212 7.47 8.81 -12.15
CA ALA A 212 8.47 8.26 -11.24
C ALA A 212 8.91 6.84 -11.62
N ILE A 213 10.01 6.42 -11.00
CA ILE A 213 10.39 5.01 -10.86
C ILE A 213 10.24 4.60 -9.40
N TYR A 214 10.08 3.30 -9.15
CA TYR A 214 9.86 2.82 -7.80
C TYR A 214 11.01 3.16 -6.85
N GLU A 215 12.26 3.06 -7.29
CA GLU A 215 13.44 3.21 -6.42
C GLU A 215 13.75 4.66 -6.03
N SER A 216 12.98 5.64 -6.53
CA SER A 216 13.19 7.07 -6.31
C SER A 216 11.96 7.71 -5.68
N TYR A 217 11.87 7.62 -4.35
CA TYR A 217 10.78 8.16 -3.54
C TYR A 217 11.31 8.87 -2.30
N THR A 218 10.43 9.59 -1.61
CA THR A 218 10.64 9.94 -0.20
C THR A 218 9.86 8.99 0.68
N GLU A 219 10.45 8.61 1.80
CA GLU A 219 9.82 7.82 2.84
C GLU A 219 9.83 8.64 4.11
N TYR A 220 8.67 8.82 4.75
CA TYR A 220 8.59 9.64 5.95
C TYR A 220 7.56 9.16 6.96
N ILE A 221 7.94 9.34 8.23
CA ILE A 221 7.05 9.21 9.39
C ILE A 221 6.36 10.55 9.58
N TYR A 222 5.03 10.53 9.77
CA TYR A 222 4.26 11.72 10.12
C TYR A 222 3.87 11.67 11.60
N TRP A 223 4.01 12.79 12.32
CA TRP A 223 3.63 12.94 13.72
C TRP A 223 2.74 14.16 13.93
N LYS A 224 1.71 14.01 14.79
CA LYS A 224 0.87 15.14 15.30
C LYS A 224 1.40 15.80 16.56
N HIS A 225 2.61 15.42 16.96
CA HIS A 225 3.26 15.91 18.16
C HIS A 225 4.73 16.14 17.87
N LYS A 226 5.38 16.94 18.71
CA LYS A 226 6.82 17.10 18.65
C LYS A 226 7.49 15.79 19.03
N PRO A 227 8.34 15.20 18.16
CA PRO A 227 9.02 13.96 18.49
C PRO A 227 9.94 14.12 19.69
N THR A 228 10.09 13.03 20.43
CA THR A 228 11.06 12.90 21.50
C THR A 228 12.50 12.97 20.96
N SER A 229 13.46 13.17 21.86
CA SER A 229 14.88 13.13 21.50
C SER A 229 15.32 11.76 20.96
N SER A 230 14.65 10.68 21.36
CA SER A 230 14.97 9.34 20.86
C SER A 230 14.45 9.14 19.44
N GLU A 231 13.22 9.57 19.16
CA GLU A 231 12.66 9.54 17.81
C GLU A 231 13.45 10.42 16.85
N SER A 232 13.76 11.65 17.27
CA SER A 232 14.47 12.63 16.45
C SER A 232 15.85 12.15 16.00
N LYS A 233 16.54 11.33 16.80
CA LYS A 233 17.87 10.79 16.47
C LYS A 233 17.86 9.74 15.36
N ARG A 234 16.69 9.17 15.05
CA ARG A 234 16.54 8.15 14.02
C ARG A 234 16.15 8.73 12.66
N CYS A 235 15.67 9.98 12.63
CA CYS A 235 15.46 10.72 11.39
C CYS A 235 16.80 10.99 10.70
N LEU A 236 16.92 10.69 9.41
CA LEU A 236 18.16 10.89 8.65
C LEU A 236 18.68 12.33 8.74
N ASP A 237 17.76 13.29 8.58
CA ASP A 237 18.06 14.72 8.53
C ASP A 237 17.40 15.49 9.68
N GLY A 238 17.02 14.80 10.76
CA GLY A 238 16.22 15.35 11.85
C GLY A 238 14.72 15.50 11.51
N PRO A 239 13.87 15.79 12.51
CA PRO A 239 12.44 16.02 12.28
C PRO A 239 12.16 17.44 11.79
N TYR A 240 11.21 17.57 10.87
CA TYR A 240 10.80 18.82 10.26
C TYR A 240 9.41 19.21 10.72
N ARG A 241 9.32 20.38 11.36
CA ARG A 241 8.04 20.97 11.74
C ARG A 241 7.34 21.49 10.50
N LEU A 242 6.09 21.08 10.27
CA LEU A 242 5.32 21.53 9.12
C LEU A 242 4.88 23.00 9.26
N PRO A 243 4.69 23.72 8.14
CA PRO A 243 4.19 25.10 8.16
C PRO A 243 2.73 25.19 8.63
N ARG A 244 2.25 26.42 8.87
CA ARG A 244 0.84 26.66 9.18
C ARG A 244 -0.07 26.17 8.03
N PRO A 245 -1.29 25.68 8.33
CA PRO A 245 -1.91 25.58 9.67
C PRO A 245 -1.41 24.39 10.50
N TYR A 246 -0.63 23.48 9.92
CA TYR A 246 -0.16 22.23 10.53
C TYR A 246 1.07 22.39 11.43
N SER A 247 1.23 23.56 12.07
CA SER A 247 2.44 23.86 12.83
C SER A 247 2.63 23.04 14.10
N ASN A 248 1.74 22.12 14.45
CA ASN A 248 1.99 21.16 15.54
C ASN A 248 2.46 19.80 15.03
N ASN A 249 2.47 19.61 13.71
CA ASN A 249 2.77 18.37 13.04
C ASN A 249 4.23 18.38 12.55
N TYR A 250 4.78 17.18 12.43
CA TYR A 250 6.17 16.94 12.06
C TYR A 250 6.26 15.82 11.04
N ILE A 251 7.24 15.89 10.15
CA ILE A 251 7.67 14.74 9.35
C ILE A 251 9.13 14.39 9.67
N CYS A 252 9.47 13.12 9.50
CA CYS A 252 10.80 12.57 9.72
C CYS A 252 11.14 11.67 8.54
N PHE A 253 12.09 12.09 7.71
CA PHE A 253 12.53 11.24 6.61
C PHE A 253 13.32 10.05 7.15
N THR A 254 12.98 8.89 6.63
CA THR A 254 13.63 7.61 6.87
C THR A 254 14.17 7.10 5.52
N GLN A 255 14.64 5.86 5.50
CA GLN A 255 15.06 5.14 4.30
C GLN A 255 14.61 3.70 4.45
N ASP A 256 14.54 3.00 3.32
CA ASP A 256 14.31 1.56 3.32
C ASP A 256 15.28 0.87 4.30
N LYS A 257 14.74 -0.11 5.01
CA LYS A 257 15.43 -0.93 6.01
C LYS A 257 15.94 -0.17 7.24
N ALA A 258 15.44 1.05 7.50
CA ALA A 258 15.85 1.83 8.66
C ALA A 258 15.64 1.10 10.00
N PRO A 259 16.51 1.31 11.00
CA PRO A 259 16.35 0.72 12.32
C PRO A 259 15.25 1.44 13.13
N GLY A 260 14.11 0.77 13.29
CA GLY A 260 12.95 1.23 14.07
C GLY A 260 13.11 1.11 15.59
N PRO A 261 12.01 1.18 16.38
CA PRO A 261 10.62 1.34 15.94
C PRO A 261 10.21 2.82 15.70
N PHE A 262 9.73 3.20 14.52
CA PHE A 262 9.14 4.52 14.27
C PHE A 262 7.62 4.45 14.33
N ASN A 263 6.99 5.08 15.33
CA ASN A 263 5.53 5.09 15.46
C ASN A 263 4.99 6.44 14.94
N GLY A 264 4.52 6.47 13.70
CA GLY A 264 3.85 7.61 13.08
C GLY A 264 2.36 7.69 13.47
N ILE A 265 1.55 8.17 12.53
CA ILE A 265 0.10 8.35 12.72
C ILE A 265 -0.71 7.20 12.12
N ILE A 266 -0.08 6.26 11.43
CA ILE A 266 -0.77 5.06 10.96
C ILE A 266 -0.94 4.15 12.18
N SER A 267 -2.13 3.58 12.30
CA SER A 267 -2.43 2.57 13.33
C SER A 267 -2.77 1.26 12.65
N TYR A 268 -2.35 0.15 13.23
CA TYR A 268 -2.69 -1.18 12.74
C TYR A 268 -3.03 -2.15 13.87
N SER A 269 -3.68 -3.26 13.51
CA SER A 269 -3.89 -4.40 14.40
C SER A 269 -3.90 -5.71 13.61
N ARG A 270 -3.80 -6.83 14.33
CA ARG A 270 -3.82 -8.19 13.78
C ARG A 270 -4.83 -9.04 14.54
N SER A 271 -5.42 -10.02 13.86
CA SER A 271 -6.23 -11.04 14.54
C SER A 271 -5.37 -11.84 15.52
N GLU A 272 -6.02 -12.53 16.47
CA GLU A 272 -5.33 -13.41 17.42
C GLU A 272 -4.51 -14.50 16.71
N LYS A 273 -5.00 -14.99 15.55
CA LYS A 273 -4.27 -15.95 14.70
C LYS A 273 -3.21 -15.30 13.83
N GLY A 274 -3.29 -13.98 13.63
CA GLY A 274 -2.38 -13.19 12.79
C GLY A 274 -2.62 -13.31 11.28
N ASN A 275 -3.63 -14.05 10.84
CA ASN A 275 -3.96 -14.20 9.41
C ASN A 275 -4.84 -13.06 8.86
N GLU A 276 -5.32 -12.16 9.72
CA GLU A 276 -6.02 -10.94 9.33
C GLU A 276 -5.26 -9.72 9.87
N PHE A 277 -5.23 -8.66 9.07
CA PHE A 277 -4.55 -7.41 9.38
C PHE A 277 -5.44 -6.24 8.95
N GLU A 278 -5.46 -5.20 9.77
CA GLU A 278 -6.10 -3.93 9.44
C GLU A 278 -5.15 -2.78 9.72
N MET A 279 -5.20 -1.76 8.88
CA MET A 279 -4.53 -0.49 9.12
C MET A 279 -5.36 0.71 8.72
N ARG A 280 -5.10 1.83 9.38
CA ARG A 280 -5.71 3.13 9.16
C ARG A 280 -4.63 4.16 8.87
N ALA A 281 -4.73 4.80 7.71
CA ALA A 281 -3.88 5.89 7.29
C ALA A 281 -4.67 7.21 7.21
N PRO A 282 -4.41 8.17 8.11
CA PRO A 282 -5.02 9.50 7.99
C PRO A 282 -4.64 10.22 6.69
N PHE A 283 -5.62 10.83 6.03
CA PHE A 283 -5.44 11.56 4.77
C PHE A 283 -4.36 12.63 4.83
N GLU A 284 -4.17 13.27 6.00
CA GLU A 284 -3.17 14.33 6.17
C GLU A 284 -1.71 13.83 6.03
N GLY A 285 -1.48 12.52 6.14
CA GLY A 285 -0.17 11.92 5.88
C GLY A 285 0.25 12.02 4.41
N PHE A 286 -0.72 12.10 3.49
CA PHE A 286 -0.50 12.40 2.06
C PHE A 286 -0.27 13.90 1.79
N LEU A 287 -0.14 14.74 2.83
CA LEU A 287 0.17 16.16 2.73
C LEU A 287 -0.85 16.94 1.86
N LEU A 288 -0.46 18.11 1.33
CA LEU A 288 -1.29 18.90 0.41
C LEU A 288 -0.78 18.74 -1.02
N ASN A 289 -1.66 18.63 -1.99
CA ASN A 289 -1.28 18.66 -3.39
C ASN A 289 -0.56 20.00 -3.68
N LYS A 290 0.66 19.90 -4.21
CA LYS A 290 1.54 21.06 -4.45
C LYS A 290 0.91 22.13 -5.34
N ASP A 291 0.18 21.73 -6.37
CA ASP A 291 -0.35 22.62 -7.41
C ASP A 291 -1.65 23.29 -6.99
N THR A 292 -2.47 22.61 -6.19
CA THR A 292 -3.78 23.11 -5.78
C THR A 292 -3.81 23.68 -4.36
N GLY A 293 -2.86 23.29 -3.50
CA GLY A 293 -2.84 23.61 -2.08
C GLY A 293 -3.96 22.96 -1.25
N ARG A 294 -4.73 22.03 -1.84
CA ARG A 294 -5.79 21.26 -1.19
C ARG A 294 -5.23 19.94 -0.62
N PRO A 295 -5.94 19.26 0.30
CA PRO A 295 -5.56 17.92 0.71
C PRO A 295 -5.36 17.00 -0.51
N THR A 296 -4.27 16.24 -0.52
CA THR A 296 -3.93 15.32 -1.61
C THR A 296 -4.97 14.22 -1.74
N LEU A 297 -5.42 13.68 -0.61
CA LEU A 297 -6.51 12.73 -0.51
C LEU A 297 -7.68 13.34 0.27
N GLN A 298 -8.90 13.25 -0.25
CA GLN A 298 -10.11 13.81 0.36
C GLN A 298 -11.37 13.13 -0.19
N LEU A 299 -12.49 13.31 0.53
CA LEU A 299 -13.80 12.84 0.07
C LEU A 299 -14.17 13.47 -1.29
N GLY A 300 -14.98 12.75 -2.06
CA GLY A 300 -15.37 13.04 -3.44
C GLY A 300 -14.38 12.53 -4.49
N MET A 301 -13.22 12.00 -4.08
CA MET A 301 -12.23 11.44 -5.01
C MET A 301 -12.54 9.98 -5.31
N THR A 302 -12.22 9.57 -6.54
CA THR A 302 -12.03 8.18 -6.91
C THR A 302 -10.53 7.93 -6.98
N ILE A 303 -10.05 6.79 -6.52
CA ILE A 303 -8.64 6.38 -6.53
C ILE A 303 -8.53 4.98 -7.11
N ASN A 304 -7.36 4.61 -7.64
CA ASN A 304 -7.02 3.20 -7.82
C ASN A 304 -6.09 2.76 -6.69
N ILE A 305 -6.31 1.56 -6.16
CA ILE A 305 -5.57 1.03 -5.02
C ILE A 305 -5.27 -0.46 -5.22
N SER A 306 -4.03 -0.84 -4.90
CA SER A 306 -3.58 -2.23 -4.79
C SER A 306 -3.02 -2.47 -3.39
N LEU A 307 -3.16 -3.69 -2.92
CA LEU A 307 -2.70 -4.11 -1.62
C LEU A 307 -1.67 -5.23 -1.79
N SER A 308 -0.49 -5.04 -1.21
CA SER A 308 0.63 -5.96 -1.36
C SER A 308 1.16 -6.38 0.00
N LEU A 309 1.61 -7.63 0.06
CA LEU A 309 2.39 -8.18 1.17
C LEU A 309 3.75 -8.60 0.61
N GLU A 310 4.82 -8.24 1.30
CA GLU A 310 6.18 -8.64 0.92
C GLU A 310 6.92 -9.11 2.17
N THR A 311 7.67 -10.20 2.06
CA THR A 311 8.47 -10.68 3.17
C THR A 311 9.77 -11.37 2.72
N SER A 312 10.76 -11.31 3.60
CA SER A 312 11.96 -12.11 3.46
C SER A 312 11.66 -13.61 3.46
N GLY A 313 12.57 -14.37 2.86
CA GLY A 313 12.26 -15.73 2.42
C GLY A 313 12.28 -16.82 3.48
N GLU A 314 12.27 -16.54 4.78
CA GLU A 314 12.49 -17.57 5.81
C GLU A 314 11.45 -18.68 5.82
N ASP A 315 10.20 -18.36 5.45
CA ASP A 315 9.08 -19.29 5.37
C ASP A 315 8.67 -19.61 3.93
N SER A 316 9.47 -19.19 2.95
CA SER A 316 9.15 -19.31 1.53
C SER A 316 9.66 -20.61 0.89
N THR A 317 9.03 -21.02 -0.22
CA THR A 317 9.45 -22.13 -1.07
C THR A 317 9.48 -21.70 -2.54
N PRO A 318 10.67 -21.65 -3.20
CA PRO A 318 12.01 -21.80 -2.62
C PRO A 318 12.32 -20.69 -1.60
N ARG A 319 13.41 -20.83 -0.84
CA ARG A 319 13.85 -19.82 0.14
C ARG A 319 14.36 -18.54 -0.57
N ASP A 320 13.45 -17.62 -0.86
CA ASP A 320 13.73 -16.31 -1.47
C ASP A 320 12.71 -15.26 -0.98
N TRP A 321 12.98 -13.98 -1.19
CA TRP A 321 11.98 -12.95 -0.96
C TRP A 321 10.71 -13.26 -1.75
N SER A 322 9.57 -13.05 -1.10
CA SER A 322 8.26 -13.42 -1.62
C SER A 322 7.32 -12.24 -1.48
N SER A 323 6.56 -11.99 -2.53
CA SER A 323 5.51 -11.00 -2.56
C SER A 323 4.25 -11.60 -3.14
N ASP A 324 3.12 -11.05 -2.70
CA ASP A 324 1.82 -11.25 -3.31
C ASP A 324 1.12 -9.87 -3.36
N THR A 325 0.51 -9.55 -4.49
CA THR A 325 -0.14 -8.26 -4.73
C THR A 325 -1.52 -8.47 -5.32
N ALA A 326 -2.51 -8.07 -4.55
CA ALA A 326 -3.89 -8.17 -4.97
C ALA A 326 -4.18 -7.23 -6.15
N ALA A 327 -5.08 -7.67 -7.03
CA ALA A 327 -5.50 -6.92 -8.20
C ALA A 327 -5.97 -5.49 -7.85
N THR A 328 -5.58 -4.53 -8.70
CA THR A 328 -5.97 -3.12 -8.53
C THR A 328 -7.48 -2.95 -8.63
N ILE A 329 -8.05 -2.24 -7.66
CA ILE A 329 -9.46 -1.85 -7.66
C ILE A 329 -9.60 -0.34 -7.76
N GLN A 330 -10.72 0.10 -8.35
CA GLN A 330 -11.14 1.48 -8.27
C GLN A 330 -12.04 1.67 -7.05
N TYR A 331 -11.76 2.70 -6.25
CA TYR A 331 -12.47 2.97 -4.99
C TYR A 331 -12.90 4.43 -4.91
N THR A 332 -14.13 4.72 -4.46
CA THR A 332 -14.62 6.11 -4.33
C THR A 332 -14.78 6.52 -2.87
N LEU A 333 -14.05 7.56 -2.47
CA LEU A 333 -14.13 8.18 -1.14
C LEU A 333 -15.40 9.03 -1.01
N SER A 334 -16.59 8.43 -0.89
CA SER A 334 -17.83 9.20 -0.87
C SER A 334 -18.01 10.07 0.37
N ASP A 335 -18.72 11.18 0.22
CA ASP A 335 -19.19 12.00 1.35
C ASP A 335 -20.52 11.49 1.94
N SER A 336 -21.12 10.48 1.31
CA SER A 336 -22.40 9.92 1.69
C SER A 336 -22.27 8.86 2.80
N ALA A 337 -23.14 8.95 3.80
CA ALA A 337 -23.26 7.94 4.85
C ALA A 337 -23.77 6.61 4.29
N ALA A 338 -23.21 5.50 4.78
CA ALA A 338 -23.68 4.12 4.51
C ALA A 338 -25.16 3.90 4.87
#